data_AF-A0A1B8XXV5-F1
#
_entry.id   AF-A0A1B8XXV5-F1
#
_cell.length_a   1.000
_cell.length_b   1.000
_cell.length_c   1.000
_cell.angle_alpha   90.00
_cell.angle_beta   90.00
_cell.angle_gamma   90.00
#
_symmetry.space_group_name_H-M   'P 1'
#
loop_
_entity.id
_entity.type
_entity.pdbx_description
1 polymer ?
#
loop_
_entity_poly.entity_id
_entity_poly.type
_entity_poly.pdbx_seq_one_letter_code
_entity_poly.pdbx_strand_id
1 'polypeptide(L)'
;MDRSESAESAESRRRRAEESGQGQLFRFWDELSPAEKEALLEQLEMLEPRELREHCQRAREAYVRESSAPQRLDDRMQPVPPEFLGSVRHSGTGELERWEREGFHQIAQNKVAVLLLAGGQGTRLGVTYPKGMYS
;
A
#
# COMPACT_ATOMS: atom_id res chain seq x y z
N MET A 1 -10.29 -8.04 -37.64
CA MET A 1 -10.19 -7.40 -36.32
C MET A 1 -9.18 -8.24 -35.57
N ASP A 2 -7.95 -7.83 -35.29
CA ASP A 2 -7.52 -6.47 -35.05
C ASP A 2 -5.97 -6.38 -34.88
N ARG A 3 -5.22 -6.09 -35.96
CA ARG A 3 -3.79 -5.72 -35.87
C ARG A 3 -3.60 -4.21 -35.74
N SER A 4 -4.67 -3.45 -35.94
CA SER A 4 -4.67 -1.99 -35.99
C SER A 4 -4.99 -1.37 -34.62
N GLU A 5 -6.02 -1.81 -33.90
CA GLU A 5 -6.34 -1.32 -32.55
C GLU A 5 -5.27 -1.81 -31.56
N SER A 6 -4.75 -3.04 -31.68
CA SER A 6 -3.61 -3.51 -30.85
C SER A 6 -2.34 -2.66 -31.01
N ALA A 7 -2.03 -2.20 -32.23
CA ALA A 7 -0.90 -1.30 -32.48
C ALA A 7 -1.16 0.13 -31.95
N GLU A 8 -2.36 0.65 -32.17
CA GLU A 8 -2.81 1.97 -31.71
C GLU A 8 -2.86 2.06 -30.17
N SER A 9 -3.24 0.94 -29.53
CA SER A 9 -3.28 0.75 -28.08
C SER A 9 -1.86 0.68 -27.46
N ALA A 10 -0.90 0.08 -28.16
CA ALA A 10 0.51 0.04 -27.72
C ALA A 10 1.19 1.42 -27.83
N GLU A 11 0.97 2.12 -28.94
CA GLU A 11 1.54 3.45 -29.18
C GLU A 11 0.99 4.50 -28.22
N SER A 12 -0.32 4.45 -27.91
CA SER A 12 -0.94 5.29 -26.89
C SER A 12 -0.31 5.12 -25.51
N ARG A 13 -0.09 3.87 -25.06
CA ARG A 13 0.57 3.59 -23.76
C ARG A 13 2.03 4.01 -23.74
N ARG A 14 2.74 3.83 -24.85
CA ARG A 14 4.12 4.32 -25.02
C ARG A 14 4.17 5.83 -24.87
N ARG A 15 3.30 6.57 -25.57
CA ARG A 15 3.22 8.03 -25.46
C ARG A 15 2.91 8.48 -24.02
N ARG A 16 1.93 7.85 -23.36
CA ARG A 16 1.61 8.13 -21.94
C ARG A 16 2.80 7.92 -21.02
N ALA A 17 3.57 6.85 -21.24
CA ALA A 17 4.79 6.58 -20.49
C ALA A 17 5.88 7.61 -20.78
N GLU A 18 6.09 8.01 -22.03
CA GLU A 18 7.08 9.01 -22.45
C GLU A 18 6.78 10.41 -21.88
N GLU A 19 5.53 10.87 -21.98
CA GLU A 19 5.07 12.13 -21.35
C GLU A 19 5.26 12.09 -19.82
N SER A 20 5.13 10.90 -19.25
CA SER A 20 5.40 10.61 -17.85
C SER A 20 6.86 10.25 -17.56
N GLY A 21 7.77 10.46 -18.52
CA GLY A 21 9.22 10.30 -18.33
C GLY A 21 9.62 8.88 -17.95
N GLN A 22 8.74 7.92 -18.25
CA GLN A 22 8.88 6.48 -18.04
C GLN A 22 9.04 5.74 -19.39
N GLY A 23 9.55 6.41 -20.43
CA GLY A 23 9.75 5.80 -21.75
C GLY A 23 10.66 4.56 -21.74
N GLN A 24 11.53 4.43 -20.73
CA GLN A 24 12.39 3.26 -20.56
C GLN A 24 11.62 1.94 -20.35
N LEU A 25 10.33 1.99 -19.99
CA LEU A 25 9.47 0.79 -19.89
C LEU A 25 9.34 0.06 -21.24
N PHE A 26 9.51 0.77 -22.35
CA PHE A 26 9.43 0.21 -23.70
C PHE A 26 10.79 -0.05 -24.36
N ARG A 27 11.90 0.04 -23.60
CA ARG A 27 13.28 -0.10 -24.11
C ARG A 27 13.50 -1.42 -24.88
N PHE A 28 12.93 -2.52 -24.40
CA PHE A 28 13.11 -3.86 -24.95
C PHE A 28 11.89 -4.35 -25.72
N TRP A 29 10.98 -3.45 -26.11
CA TRP A 29 9.71 -3.80 -26.74
C TRP A 29 9.87 -4.71 -27.97
N ASP A 30 10.88 -4.46 -28.80
CA ASP A 30 11.09 -5.23 -30.04
C ASP A 30 11.61 -6.65 -29.79
N GLU A 31 12.15 -6.91 -28.60
CA GLU A 31 12.64 -8.23 -28.18
C GLU A 31 11.52 -9.10 -27.57
N LEU A 32 10.38 -8.50 -27.21
CA LEU A 32 9.26 -9.21 -26.58
C LEU A 32 8.45 -10.03 -27.60
N SER A 33 8.10 -11.25 -27.20
CA SER A 33 7.11 -12.08 -27.89
C SER A 33 5.72 -11.42 -27.87
N PRO A 34 4.79 -11.84 -28.76
CA PRO A 34 3.43 -11.29 -28.76
C PRO A 34 2.71 -11.41 -27.40
N ALA A 35 2.90 -12.52 -26.68
CA ALA A 35 2.29 -12.73 -25.37
C ALA A 35 2.89 -11.83 -24.28
N GLU A 36 4.22 -11.62 -24.31
CA GLU A 36 4.89 -10.72 -23.36
C GLU A 36 4.50 -9.25 -23.61
N LYS A 37 4.32 -8.86 -24.87
CA LYS A 37 3.81 -7.54 -25.25
C LYS A 37 2.43 -7.30 -24.66
N GLU A 38 1.52 -8.26 -24.84
CA GLU A 38 0.16 -8.18 -24.30
C GLU A 38 0.17 -8.07 -22.77
N ALA A 39 0.89 -8.95 -22.08
CA ALA A 39 1.00 -8.92 -20.61
C ALA A 39 1.58 -7.59 -20.08
N LEU A 40 2.58 -7.03 -20.77
CA LEU A 40 3.12 -5.71 -20.40
C LEU A 40 2.07 -4.60 -20.57
N LEU A 41 1.34 -4.59 -21.69
CA LEU A 41 0.32 -3.57 -21.94
C LEU A 41 -0.82 -3.66 -20.92
N GLU A 42 -1.26 -4.86 -20.53
CA GLU A 42 -2.25 -5.06 -19.47
C GLU A 42 -1.78 -4.50 -18.13
N GLN A 43 -0.52 -4.76 -17.75
CA GLN A 43 0.05 -4.20 -16.52
C GLN A 43 0.14 -2.68 -16.56
N LEU A 44 0.52 -2.11 -17.70
CA LEU A 44 0.60 -0.66 -17.89
C LEU A 44 -0.77 0.01 -17.99
N GLU A 45 -1.84 -0.74 -18.27
CA GLU A 45 -3.21 -0.22 -18.24
C GLU A 45 -3.68 0.05 -16.82
N MET A 46 -3.32 -0.82 -15.87
CA MET A 46 -3.65 -0.66 -14.45
C MET A 46 -2.85 0.45 -13.75
N LEU A 47 -1.85 1.02 -14.43
CA LEU A 47 -0.96 2.04 -13.87
C LEU A 47 -1.22 3.38 -14.54
N GLU A 48 -1.42 4.42 -13.73
CA GLU A 48 -1.43 5.81 -14.18
C GLU A 48 -0.04 6.44 -13.96
N PRO A 49 0.82 6.53 -15.00
CA PRO A 49 2.23 6.86 -14.81
C PRO A 49 2.45 8.29 -14.31
N ARG A 50 1.54 9.21 -14.62
CA ARG A 50 1.58 10.59 -14.13
C ARG A 50 1.31 10.65 -12.62
N GLU A 51 0.26 9.98 -12.15
CA GLU A 51 -0.07 9.94 -10.72
C GLU A 51 1.05 9.29 -9.91
N LEU A 52 1.63 8.20 -10.43
CA LEU A 52 2.77 7.53 -9.81
C LEU A 52 3.98 8.46 -9.73
N ARG A 53 4.28 9.21 -10.80
CA ARG A 53 5.37 10.19 -10.81
C ARG A 53 5.15 11.27 -9.76
N GLU A 54 3.96 11.85 -9.71
CA GLU A 54 3.61 12.89 -8.74
C GLU A 54 3.69 12.36 -7.30
N HIS A 55 3.24 11.13 -7.05
CA HIS A 55 3.37 10.47 -5.76
C HIS A 55 4.84 10.30 -5.34
N CYS A 56 5.68 9.77 -6.23
CA CYS A 56 7.12 9.61 -6.00
C CYS A 56 7.81 10.95 -5.76
N GLN A 57 7.45 11.99 -6.50
CA GLN A 57 8.00 13.34 -6.30
C GLN A 57 7.63 13.88 -4.92
N ARG A 58 6.35 13.80 -4.53
CA ARG A 58 5.90 14.23 -3.20
C ARG A 58 6.61 13.48 -2.08
N ALA A 59 6.83 12.17 -2.22
CA ALA A 59 7.56 11.38 -1.25
C ALA A 59 9.03 11.84 -1.11
N ARG A 60 9.70 12.10 -2.23
CA ARG A 60 11.08 12.63 -2.24
C ARG A 60 11.17 14.02 -1.61
N GLU A 61 10.25 14.90 -1.97
CA GLU A 61 10.20 16.25 -1.40
C GLU A 61 9.93 16.24 0.11
N ALA A 62 9.05 15.34 0.59
CA ALA A 62 8.80 15.17 2.01
C ALA A 62 10.07 14.77 2.78
N TYR A 63 10.83 13.80 2.26
CA TYR A 63 12.09 13.36 2.85
C TYR A 63 13.14 14.49 2.93
N VAL A 64 13.28 15.28 1.86
CA VAL A 64 14.22 16.42 1.82
C VAL A 64 13.81 17.51 2.81
N ARG A 65 12.51 17.85 2.87
CA ARG A 65 11.97 18.84 3.82
C ARG A 65 12.22 18.43 5.27
N GLU A 66 11.96 17.17 5.62
CA GLU A 66 12.19 16.67 6.98
C GLU A 66 13.68 16.73 7.36
N SER A 67 14.57 16.35 6.44
CA SER A 67 16.02 16.36 6.67
C SER A 67 16.63 17.75 6.83
N SER A 68 15.94 18.80 6.37
CA SER A 68 16.39 20.20 6.41
C SER A 68 15.60 21.08 7.38
N ALA A 69 14.62 20.53 8.08
CA ALA A 69 13.79 21.29 9.02
C ALA A 69 14.59 21.64 10.30
N PRO A 70 14.55 22.91 10.77
CA PRO A 70 15.27 23.33 11.98
C PRO A 70 14.69 22.73 13.28
N GLN A 71 13.45 22.22 13.25
CA GLN A 71 12.85 21.42 14.34
C GLN A 71 12.22 20.17 13.74
N ARG A 72 12.47 19.02 14.35
CA ARG A 72 11.86 17.75 13.95
C ARG A 72 10.48 17.67 14.60
N LEU A 73 9.54 17.01 13.94
CA LEU A 73 8.22 16.74 14.53
C LEU A 73 8.34 15.98 15.85
N ASP A 74 9.35 15.12 15.94
CA ASP A 74 9.69 14.34 17.13
C ASP A 74 9.91 15.21 18.37
N ASP A 75 10.48 16.42 18.20
CA ASP A 75 10.77 17.36 19.29
C ASP A 75 9.49 17.87 19.98
N ARG A 76 8.34 17.74 19.30
CA ARG A 76 7.02 18.17 19.78
C ARG A 76 6.14 17.01 20.26
N MET A 77 6.58 15.77 20.11
CA MET A 77 5.81 14.62 20.57
C MET A 77 5.72 14.62 22.09
N GLN A 78 4.53 14.33 22.61
CA GLN A 78 4.24 14.18 24.03
C GLN A 78 3.47 12.88 24.24
N PRO A 79 3.53 12.27 25.44
CA PRO A 79 2.72 11.10 25.75
C PRO A 79 1.22 11.37 25.56
N VAL A 80 0.48 10.33 25.18
CA VAL A 80 -0.98 10.39 25.17
C VAL A 80 -1.47 10.62 26.62
N PRO A 81 -2.38 11.58 26.87
CA PRO A 81 -2.88 11.84 28.21
C PRO A 81 -3.52 10.60 28.87
N PRO A 82 -3.33 10.38 30.19
CA PRO A 82 -3.77 9.16 30.87
C PRO A 82 -5.27 8.85 30.77
N GLU A 83 -6.11 9.88 30.67
CA GLU A 83 -7.56 9.76 30.54
C GLU A 83 -8.01 9.06 29.24
N PHE A 84 -7.12 8.98 28.24
CA PHE A 84 -7.38 8.25 26.98
C PHE A 84 -6.73 6.85 26.95
N LEU A 85 -6.09 6.43 28.04
CA LEU A 85 -5.36 5.17 28.12
C LEU A 85 -6.07 4.15 29.03
N GLY A 86 -6.47 3.02 28.45
CA GLY A 86 -6.85 1.82 29.20
C GLY A 86 -5.66 0.87 29.33
N SER A 87 -5.49 0.22 30.49
CA SER A 87 -4.37 -0.71 30.70
C SER A 87 -4.81 -1.99 31.41
N VAL A 88 -4.66 -3.13 30.72
CA VAL A 88 -4.96 -4.45 31.31
C VAL A 88 -4.17 -4.71 32.61
N ARG A 89 -2.93 -4.21 32.70
CA ARG A 89 -2.07 -4.42 33.89
C ARG A 89 -2.37 -3.50 35.06
N HIS A 90 -2.90 -2.30 34.80
CA HIS A 90 -3.07 -1.26 35.82
C HIS A 90 -4.55 -0.99 36.16
N SER A 91 -5.49 -1.54 35.39
CA SER A 91 -6.93 -1.47 35.66
C SER A 91 -7.37 -2.51 36.69
N GLY A 92 -8.41 -2.16 37.45
CA GLY A 92 -9.00 -3.08 38.43
C GLY A 92 -9.81 -4.20 37.74
N THR A 93 -10.00 -5.33 38.44
CA THR A 93 -10.74 -6.50 37.92
C THR A 93 -12.16 -6.13 37.46
N GLY A 94 -12.87 -5.29 38.22
CA GLY A 94 -14.23 -4.85 37.87
C GLY A 94 -14.31 -3.99 36.60
N GLU A 95 -13.25 -3.26 36.25
CA GLU A 95 -13.19 -2.50 34.99
C GLU A 95 -12.99 -3.42 33.80
N LEU A 96 -12.08 -4.40 33.92
CA LEU A 96 -11.81 -5.39 32.88
C LEU A 96 -13.06 -6.24 32.58
N GLU A 97 -13.74 -6.72 33.62
CA GLU A 97 -15.00 -7.47 33.47
C GLU A 97 -16.08 -6.64 32.77
N ARG A 98 -16.15 -5.33 33.08
CA ARG A 98 -17.09 -4.43 32.42
C ARG A 98 -16.77 -4.28 30.92
N TRP A 99 -15.49 -4.12 30.56
CA TRP A 99 -15.08 -4.02 29.15
C TRP A 99 -15.34 -5.29 28.36
N GLU A 100 -15.04 -6.45 28.95
CA GLU A 100 -15.30 -7.76 28.32
C GLU A 100 -16.79 -7.97 28.07
N ARG A 101 -17.63 -7.71 29.09
CA ARG A 101 -19.09 -7.84 28.95
C ARG A 101 -19.64 -6.94 27.86
N GLU A 102 -19.16 -5.70 27.78
CA GLU A 102 -19.56 -4.77 26.72
C GLU A 102 -19.11 -5.25 25.35
N GLY A 103 -17.87 -5.75 25.23
CA GLY A 103 -17.36 -6.33 23.98
C GLY A 103 -18.23 -7.47 23.47
N PHE A 104 -18.57 -8.44 24.34
CA PHE A 104 -19.47 -9.53 23.98
C PHE A 104 -20.88 -9.07 23.65
N HIS A 105 -21.38 -8.03 24.32
CA HIS A 105 -22.67 -7.44 23.97
C HIS A 105 -22.69 -6.90 22.53
N GLN A 106 -21.65 -6.16 22.12
CA GLN A 106 -21.53 -5.64 20.75
C GLN A 106 -21.38 -6.77 19.72
N ILE A 107 -20.64 -7.84 20.06
CA ILE A 107 -20.54 -9.04 19.21
C ILE A 107 -21.92 -9.69 19.04
N ALA A 108 -22.67 -9.89 20.13
CA ALA A 108 -24.01 -10.49 20.09
C ALA A 108 -25.02 -9.66 19.28
N GLN A 109 -24.78 -8.36 19.15
CA GLN A 109 -25.57 -7.45 18.32
C GLN A 109 -25.12 -7.41 16.85
N ASN A 110 -24.16 -8.23 16.44
CA ASN A 110 -23.57 -8.22 15.09
C ASN A 110 -22.95 -6.86 14.70
N LYS A 111 -22.40 -6.13 15.68
CA LYS A 111 -21.80 -4.79 15.48
C LYS A 111 -20.27 -4.81 15.34
N VAL A 112 -19.67 -6.00 15.33
CA VAL A 112 -18.21 -6.18 15.33
C VAL A 112 -17.79 -6.95 14.08
N ALA A 113 -16.76 -6.46 13.40
CA ALA A 113 -16.10 -7.11 12.28
C ALA A 113 -14.57 -7.08 12.47
N VAL A 114 -13.86 -7.97 11.79
CA VAL A 114 -12.39 -8.05 11.83
C VAL A 114 -11.83 -7.79 10.44
N LEU A 115 -10.93 -6.80 10.34
CA LEU A 115 -10.12 -6.55 9.16
C LEU A 115 -8.71 -7.12 9.37
N LEU A 116 -8.41 -8.25 8.75
CA LEU A 116 -7.10 -8.88 8.84
C LEU A 116 -6.14 -8.33 7.77
N LEU A 117 -5.07 -7.66 8.20
CA LEU A 117 -4.00 -7.19 7.31
C LEU A 117 -2.99 -8.31 7.03
N ALA A 118 -3.25 -9.13 6.00
CA ALA A 118 -2.45 -10.30 5.64
C ALA A 118 -1.73 -10.22 4.27
N GLY A 119 -1.58 -9.02 3.69
CA GLY A 119 -0.98 -8.84 2.35
C GLY A 119 0.55 -8.96 2.27
N GLY A 120 1.25 -9.16 3.40
CA GLY A 120 2.71 -9.22 3.42
C GLY A 120 3.27 -10.52 2.84
N GLN A 121 4.30 -10.42 2.00
CA GLN A 121 5.01 -11.59 1.47
C GLN A 121 5.87 -12.27 2.55
N GLY A 122 5.94 -13.61 2.53
CA GLY A 122 6.68 -14.45 3.47
C GLY A 122 8.21 -14.41 3.35
N THR A 123 8.77 -13.45 2.63
CA THR A 123 10.19 -13.44 2.22
C THR A 123 11.18 -13.51 3.39
N ARG A 124 10.91 -12.82 4.52
CA ARG A 124 11.76 -12.91 5.73
C ARG A 124 11.69 -14.26 6.45
N LEU A 125 10.64 -15.04 6.21
CA LEU A 125 10.49 -16.40 6.74
C LEU A 125 11.12 -17.45 5.81
N GLY A 126 11.67 -17.03 4.66
CA GLY A 126 12.26 -17.94 3.66
C GLY A 126 11.23 -18.75 2.88
N VAL A 127 9.95 -18.35 2.91
CA VAL A 127 8.85 -19.06 2.25
C VAL A 127 8.26 -18.22 1.13
N THR A 128 7.74 -18.90 0.11
CA THR A 128 7.10 -18.27 -1.06
C THR A 128 5.58 -18.10 -0.88
N TYR A 129 5.00 -18.69 0.17
CA TYR A 129 3.58 -18.62 0.48
C TYR A 129 3.22 -17.47 1.45
N PRO A 130 1.94 -17.05 1.53
CA PRO A 130 1.48 -16.04 2.48
C PRO A 130 1.80 -16.40 3.93
N LYS A 131 2.22 -15.42 4.74
CA LYS A 131 2.68 -15.66 6.13
C LYS A 131 1.65 -16.38 7.02
N GLY A 132 0.36 -16.15 6.80
CA GLY A 132 -0.71 -16.79 7.57
C GLY A 132 -0.81 -18.30 7.38
N MET A 133 -0.11 -18.88 6.40
CA MET A 133 -0.06 -20.32 6.15
C MET A 133 1.15 -21.01 6.82
N TYR A 134 1.96 -20.25 7.56
CA TYR A 134 3.12 -20.81 8.25
C TYR A 134 2.68 -21.76 9.39
N SER A 135 3.30 -22.94 9.47
CA SER A 135 3.02 -24.00 10.43
C SER A 135 4.24 -24.38 11.23
#